data_AF-W1XX98-F1
#
_entry.id   AF-W1XX98-F1
#
_cell.length_a   1.000
_cell.length_b   1.000
_cell.length_c   1.000
_cell.angle_alpha   90.00
_cell.angle_beta   90.00
_cell.angle_gamma   90.00
#
_symmetry.space_group_name_H-M   'P 1'
#
loop_
_entity.id
_entity.type
_entity.pdbx_description
1 polymer ?
#
loop_
_entity_poly.entity_id
_entity_poly.type
_entity_poly.pdbx_seq_one_letter_code
_entity_poly.pdbx_strand_id
1 'polypeptide(L)' 'DARNADSIFQLLGELNRLQGTAFLVVTHDLQLAKRMSRQLEMRDGRLTAELSLMGAE' A
#
# COMPACT_ATOMS: atom_id res chain seq x y z
N ASP A 1 -7.90 -12.61 7.45
CA ASP A 1 -7.06 -12.52 8.65
C ASP A 1 -6.09 -11.35 8.60
N ALA A 2 -6.39 -10.28 9.35
CA ALA A 2 -5.53 -9.09 9.44
C ALA A 2 -4.11 -9.39 9.99
N ARG A 3 -3.98 -10.43 10.83
CA ARG A 3 -2.69 -10.87 11.38
C ARG A 3 -1.75 -11.43 10.30
N ASN A 4 -2.26 -12.22 9.36
CA ASN A 4 -1.44 -12.80 8.30
C ASN A 4 -1.00 -11.74 7.29
N ALA A 5 -1.87 -10.76 7.00
CA ALA A 5 -1.53 -9.62 6.18
C ALA A 5 -0.33 -8.86 6.77
N ASP A 6 -0.35 -8.60 8.08
CA ASP A 6 0.73 -7.93 8.81
C ASP A 6 2.10 -8.54 8.57
N SER A 7 2.21 -9.86 8.77
CA SER A 7 3.46 -10.59 8.60
C SER A 7 3.95 -10.58 7.15
N ILE A 8 3.03 -10.69 6.19
CA ILE A 8 3.38 -10.61 4.76
C ILE A 8 3.94 -9.22 4.42
N PHE A 9 3.37 -8.14 4.94
CA PHE A 9 3.89 -6.79 4.68
C PHE A 9 5.24 -6.53 5.32
N GLN A 10 5.48 -7.04 6.52
CA GLN A 10 6.81 -6.96 7.12
C GLN A 10 7.86 -7.68 6.27
N LEU A 11 7.54 -8.88 5.80
CA LEU A 11 8.42 -9.66 4.93
C LEU A 11 8.66 -8.98 3.58
N LEU A 12 7.62 -8.41 2.95
CA LEU A 12 7.76 -7.64 1.72
C LEU A 12 8.61 -6.38 1.92
N GLY A 13 8.48 -5.71 3.07
CA GLY A 13 9.31 -4.58 3.44
C GLY A 13 10.78 -4.96 3.65
N GLU A 14 11.04 -6.10 4.30
CA GLU A 14 12.40 -6.64 4.45
C GLU A 14 13.01 -7.04 3.11
N LEU A 15 12.26 -7.75 2.27
CA LEU A 15 12.71 -8.12 0.92
C LEU A 15 13.00 -6.89 0.05
N ASN A 16 12.17 -5.85 0.12
CA ASN A 16 12.41 -4.59 -0.59
C ASN A 16 13.75 -3.98 -0.19
N ARG A 17 14.05 -3.95 1.11
CA ARG A 17 15.31 -3.41 1.65
C ARG A 17 16.52 -4.27 1.29
N LEU A 18 16.37 -5.59 1.32
CA LEU A 18 17.47 -6.53 1.08
C LEU A 18 17.81 -6.68 -0.41
N GLN A 19 16.79 -6.68 -1.28
CA GLN A 19 16.96 -6.93 -2.72
C GLN A 19 16.92 -5.66 -3.57
N GLY A 20 16.54 -4.50 -3.00
CA GLY A 20 16.36 -3.25 -3.75
C GLY A 20 15.18 -3.28 -4.72
N THR A 21 14.28 -4.25 -4.60
CA THR A 21 13.16 -4.46 -5.53
C THR A 21 11.94 -3.68 -5.09
N ALA A 22 11.44 -2.77 -5.93
CA ALA A 22 10.21 -2.03 -5.67
C ALA A 22 8.98 -2.94 -5.75
N PHE A 23 8.11 -2.91 -4.72
CA PHE A 23 6.83 -3.59 -4.73
C PHE A 23 5.70 -2.60 -5.01
N LEU A 24 4.84 -2.95 -5.95
CA LEU A 24 3.59 -2.23 -6.23
C LEU A 24 2.43 -3.12 -5.81
N VAL A 25 1.58 -2.61 -4.92
CA VAL A 25 0.39 -3.30 -4.44
C VAL A 25 -0.84 -2.51 -4.86
N VAL A 26 -1.78 -3.15 -5.54
CA VAL A 26 -3.08 -2.57 -5.91
C VAL A 26 -4.14 -3.23 -5.05
N THR A 27 -4.83 -2.45 -4.23
CA THR A 27 -5.86 -2.94 -3.32
C THR A 27 -7.01 -1.95 -3.22
N HIS A 28 -8.20 -2.47 -2.95
CA HIS A 28 -9.39 -1.68 -2.58
C HIS A 28 -9.51 -1.54 -1.06
N ASP A 29 -8.69 -2.25 -0.28
CA ASP A 29 -8.64 -2.13 1.17
C ASP A 29 -7.80 -0.90 1.55
N LEU A 30 -8.49 0.16 2.00
CA LEU A 30 -7.87 1.41 2.41
C LEU A 30 -7.04 1.25 3.69
N GLN A 31 -7.43 0.36 4.61
CA GLN A 31 -6.65 0.11 5.83
C GLN A 31 -5.31 -0.52 5.47
N LEU A 32 -5.31 -1.40 4.48
CA LEU A 32 -4.08 -1.96 3.98
C LEU A 32 -3.21 -0.90 3.29
N ALA A 33 -3.79 -0.12 2.39
CA ALA A 33 -3.04 0.89 1.65
C ALA A 33 -2.44 1.98 2.57
N LYS A 34 -3.13 2.37 3.66
CA LYS A 34 -2.62 3.28 4.70
C LYS A 34 -1.30 2.84 5.33
N ARG A 35 -0.99 1.53 5.30
CA ARG A 35 0.23 0.96 5.87
C ARG A 35 1.42 0.97 4.92
N MET A 36 1.21 1.31 3.64
CA MET A 36 2.28 1.38 2.65
C MET A 36 3.06 2.69 2.80
N SER A 37 4.37 2.62 2.52
CA SER A 37 5.27 3.77 2.59
C SER A 37 4.93 4.88 1.58
N ARG A 38 4.34 4.51 0.44
CA ARG A 38 3.84 5.44 -0.58
C ARG A 38 2.44 5.02 -0.99
N GLN A 39 1.55 5.99 -1.08
CA GLN A 39 0.15 5.78 -1.40
C GLN A 39 -0.20 6.67 -2.61
N LEU A 40 -0.90 6.07 -3.57
CA LEU A 40 -1.41 6.76 -4.75
C LEU A 40 -2.84 6.28 -4.96
N GLU A 41 -3.73 7.20 -5.27
CA GLU A 41 -5.10 6.89 -5.64
C GLU A 41 -5.20 6.86 -7.17
N MET A 42 -5.87 5.86 -7.72
CA MET A 42 -6.17 5.80 -9.16
C MET A 42 -7.58 6.29 -9.40
N ARG A 43 -7.73 7.38 -10.16
CA ARG A 43 -9.02 7.96 -10.55
C ARG A 43 -9.03 8.26 -12.03
N ASP A 44 -10.05 7.75 -12.73
CA ASP A 44 -10.22 7.94 -14.18
C ASP A 44 -8.95 7.60 -14.99
N GLY A 45 -8.24 6.54 -14.57
CA GLY A 45 -6.98 6.10 -15.19
C GLY A 45 -5.75 6.95 -14.85
N ARG A 46 -5.86 7.92 -13.93
CA ARG A 46 -4.76 8.77 -13.47
C ARG A 46 -4.39 8.46 -12.03
N LEU A 47 -3.09 8.34 -11.77
CA LEU A 47 -2.55 8.20 -10.42
C LEU A 47 -2.34 9.59 -9.81
N THR A 48 -2.91 9.82 -8.64
CA THR A 48 -2.75 11.04 -7.86
C THR A 48 -2.19 10.73 -6.47
N ALA A 49 -1.40 11.66 -5.92
CA ALA A 49 -0.97 11.61 -4.52
C ALA A 49 -2.01 12.21 -3.56
N GLU A 50 -3.08 12.78 -4.10
CA GLU A 50 -4.21 13.29 -3.33
C GLU A 50 -5.11 12.12 -2.91
N LEU A 51 -4.97 11.70 -1.65
CA LEU A 51 -5.69 10.57 -1.08
C LEU A 51 -7.08 11.02 -0.63
N SER A 52 -8.01 11.13 -1.58
CA SER A 52 -9.38 11.59 -1.33
C SER A 52 -10.22 10.55 -0.58
N LEU A 53 -9.93 9.27 -0.78
CA LEU A 53 -10.65 8.17 -0.15
C LEU A 53 -10.15 7.85 1.27
N MET A 54 -8.94 8.27 1.65
CA MET A 54 -8.32 7.87 2.92
C MET A 54 -8.56 8.84 4.09
N GLY A 55 -9.07 10.04 3.80
CA GLY A 55 -9.36 11.11 4.77
C GLY A 55 -10.82 11.17 5.25
N ALA A 56 -11.69 10.26 4.81
CA ALA A 56 -13.02 10.12 5.39
C ALA A 56 -12.92 9.22 6.63
N GLU A 57 -12.87 9.84 7.80
CA GLU A 57 -13.30 9.21 9.05
C GLU A 57 -14.83 9.25 9.17
#